data_AF-A0A1F2QFG3-F1
#
_entry.id   AF-A0A1F2QFG3-F1
#
_cell.length_a   1.000
_cell.length_b   1.000
_cell.length_c   1.000
_cell.angle_alpha   90.00
_cell.angle_beta   90.00
_cell.angle_gamma   90.00
#
_symmetry.space_group_name_H-M   'P 1'
#
loop_
_entity.id
_entity.type
_entity.pdbx_description
1 polymer ?
#
loop_
_entity_poly.entity_id
_entity_poly.type
_entity_poly.pdbx_seq_one_letter_code
_entity_poly.pdbx_strand_id
1 'polypeptide(L)'
;MSADHACPLFVCHANCCRSVLACYLYRHLCKAPALSAGLEVGERINDRAERMLREWGIDANAHRPLKLSRDLCAEAGAIFVMGPSYLHRVVWEYGENLAGKAYLFADPFTRPLSFGPGEYKVFDPSFDDRPTRELVREFAWMRERVLQIRLALLGVGRRLVPLSQYLELCKTVDRATH
;
A
#
# COMPACT_ATOMS: atom_id res chain seq x y z
N MET A 1 -10.01 24.78 12.38
CA MET A 1 -8.98 23.77 12.05
C MET A 1 -9.63 22.82 11.06
N SER A 2 -9.43 23.02 9.75
CA SER A 2 -9.99 22.10 8.75
C SER A 2 -9.42 20.72 9.01
N ALA A 3 -10.27 19.70 9.04
CA ALA A 3 -9.85 18.31 9.06
C ALA A 3 -9.05 18.07 7.77
N ASP A 4 -7.74 18.25 7.84
CA ASP A 4 -6.82 17.83 6.79
C ASP A 4 -6.93 16.31 6.74
N HIS A 5 -7.72 15.83 5.80
CA HIS A 5 -7.96 14.40 5.64
C HIS A 5 -6.61 13.74 5.36
N ALA A 6 -6.17 12.87 6.26
CA ALA A 6 -4.87 12.22 6.20
C ALA A 6 -4.60 11.62 4.81
N CYS A 7 -3.64 12.19 4.06
CA CYS A 7 -3.24 11.69 2.76
C CYS A 7 -2.53 10.33 2.92
N PRO A 8 -3.05 9.22 2.34
CA PRO A 8 -2.41 7.92 2.44
C PRO A 8 -1.22 7.80 1.48
N LEU A 9 -0.16 7.14 1.93
CA LEU A 9 0.99 6.74 1.13
C LEU A 9 0.99 5.21 0.99
N PHE A 10 0.88 4.71 -0.23
CA PHE A 10 0.96 3.28 -0.54
C PHE A 10 2.40 2.89 -0.92
N VAL A 11 2.96 1.86 -0.27
CA VAL A 11 4.35 1.46 -0.46
C VAL A 11 4.46 -0.01 -0.87
N CYS A 12 5.21 -0.28 -1.94
CA CYS A 12 5.59 -1.64 -2.34
C CYS A 12 7.10 -1.70 -2.59
N HIS A 13 7.57 -2.71 -3.33
CA HIS A 13 8.99 -2.83 -3.66
C HIS A 13 9.49 -1.70 -4.57
N ALA A 14 9.02 -1.60 -5.83
CA ALA A 14 9.60 -0.70 -6.84
C ALA A 14 8.71 0.49 -7.28
N ASN A 15 7.52 0.65 -6.69
CA ASN A 15 6.50 1.61 -7.13
C ASN A 15 6.03 1.47 -8.58
N CYS A 16 6.02 0.24 -9.10
CA CYS A 16 5.60 -0.04 -10.48
C CYS A 16 4.25 -0.76 -10.58
N CYS A 17 3.80 -1.44 -9.52
CA CYS A 17 2.64 -2.32 -9.59
C CYS A 17 1.68 -2.15 -8.41
N ARG A 18 1.81 -2.94 -7.34
CA ARG A 18 0.83 -2.99 -6.22
C ARG A 18 0.53 -1.63 -5.58
N SER A 19 1.54 -0.82 -5.25
CA SER A 19 1.29 0.52 -4.68
C SER A 19 0.70 1.51 -5.68
N VAL A 20 0.94 1.31 -6.97
CA VAL A 20 0.32 2.10 -8.05
C VAL A 20 -1.15 1.74 -8.17
N LEU A 21 -1.49 0.45 -8.20
CA LEU A 21 -2.88 -0.03 -8.20
C LEU A 21 -3.67 0.58 -7.04
N ALA A 22 -3.16 0.47 -5.82
CA ALA A 22 -3.83 1.02 -4.63
C ALA A 22 -4.01 2.55 -4.70
N CYS A 23 -2.96 3.29 -5.09
CA CYS A 23 -2.99 4.75 -5.16
C CYS A 23 -3.99 5.26 -6.19
N TYR A 24 -3.97 4.71 -7.41
CA TYR A 24 -4.86 5.13 -8.48
C TYR A 24 -6.31 4.71 -8.22
N LEU A 25 -6.54 3.51 -7.65
CA LEU A 25 -7.87 3.12 -7.18
C LEU A 25 -8.39 4.06 -6.10
N TYR A 26 -7.56 4.42 -5.11
CA TYR A 26 -7.95 5.33 -4.04
C TYR A 26 -8.34 6.71 -4.62
N ARG A 27 -7.49 7.29 -5.46
CA ARG A 27 -7.77 8.58 -6.13
C ARG A 27 -9.07 8.53 -6.93
N HIS A 28 -9.27 7.47 -7.70
CA HIS A 28 -10.43 7.33 -8.57
C HIS A 28 -11.74 7.12 -7.79
N LEU A 29 -11.75 6.23 -6.79
CA LEU A 29 -12.96 5.84 -6.05
C LEU A 29 -13.30 6.82 -4.93
N CYS A 30 -12.29 7.33 -4.23
CA CYS A 30 -12.48 8.19 -3.06
C CYS A 30 -12.51 9.68 -3.42
N LYS A 31 -12.17 10.03 -4.67
CA LYS A 31 -12.03 11.42 -5.14
C LYS A 31 -11.17 12.28 -4.21
N ALA A 32 -10.07 11.69 -3.73
CA ALA A 32 -9.19 12.25 -2.72
C ALA A 32 -7.71 12.03 -3.10
N PRO A 33 -6.79 12.90 -2.64
CA PRO A 33 -5.36 12.72 -2.90
C PRO A 33 -4.84 11.45 -2.21
N ALA A 34 -3.82 10.85 -2.83
CA ALA A 34 -3.03 9.75 -2.29
C ALA A 34 -1.64 9.78 -2.91
N LEU A 35 -0.65 9.24 -2.22
CA LEU A 35 0.72 9.10 -2.66
C LEU A 35 1.07 7.62 -2.86
N SER A 36 2.08 7.35 -3.68
CA SER A 36 2.70 6.03 -3.72
C SER A 36 4.21 6.12 -3.87
N ALA A 37 4.90 5.14 -3.30
CA ALA A 37 6.35 5.02 -3.38
C ALA A 37 6.77 3.54 -3.36
N GLY A 38 8.07 3.33 -3.51
CA GLY A 38 8.73 2.04 -3.47
C GLY A 38 9.93 2.11 -2.53
N LEU A 39 10.24 1.02 -1.86
CA LEU A 39 11.49 0.92 -1.09
C LEU A 39 12.72 0.97 -2.02
N GLU A 40 12.55 0.50 -3.24
CA GLU A 40 13.39 0.77 -4.40
C GLU A 40 12.64 1.62 -5.43
N VAL A 41 13.38 2.11 -6.42
CA VAL A 41 12.83 2.82 -7.58
C VAL A 41 12.85 1.90 -8.79
N GLY A 42 11.70 1.69 -9.42
CA GLY A 42 11.66 1.10 -10.75
C GLY A 42 11.70 2.17 -11.85
N GLU A 43 11.81 1.74 -13.11
CA GLU A 43 11.98 2.67 -14.23
C GLU A 43 10.67 3.29 -14.71
N ARG A 44 9.61 2.48 -14.76
CA ARG A 44 8.28 2.87 -15.24
C ARG A 44 7.18 2.06 -14.56
N ILE A 45 5.92 2.45 -14.75
CA ILE A 45 4.79 1.60 -14.37
C ILE A 45 4.91 0.24 -15.05
N ASN A 46 4.58 -0.83 -14.34
CA ASN A 46 4.57 -2.16 -14.92
C ASN A 46 3.38 -2.29 -15.88
N ASP A 47 3.63 -2.80 -17.09
CA ASP A 47 2.62 -2.92 -18.15
C ASP A 47 1.37 -3.70 -17.69
N ARG A 48 1.53 -4.66 -16.75
CA ARG A 48 0.38 -5.38 -16.17
C ARG A 48 -0.49 -4.46 -15.32
N ALA A 49 0.13 -3.67 -14.44
CA ALA A 49 -0.60 -2.73 -13.59
C ALA A 49 -1.32 -1.66 -14.42
N GLU A 50 -0.66 -1.16 -15.47
CA GLU A 50 -1.26 -0.22 -16.42
C GLU A 50 -2.48 -0.83 -17.12
N ARG A 51 -2.38 -2.06 -17.64
CA ARG A 51 -3.51 -2.76 -18.27
C ARG A 51 -4.67 -2.98 -17.28
N MET A 52 -4.38 -3.39 -16.04
CA MET A 52 -5.42 -3.57 -15.01
C MET A 52 -6.13 -2.25 -14.67
N LEU A 53 -5.40 -1.15 -14.57
CA LEU A 53 -5.99 0.17 -14.33
C LEU A 53 -6.88 0.62 -15.51
N ARG A 54 -6.45 0.38 -16.75
CA ARG A 54 -7.26 0.67 -17.94
C ARG A 54 -8.57 -0.12 -17.99
N GLU A 55 -8.55 -1.39 -17.59
CA GLU A 55 -9.78 -2.21 -17.46
C GLU A 55 -10.76 -1.63 -16.41
N TRP A 56 -10.24 -0.92 -15.41
CA TRP A 56 -11.06 -0.15 -14.46
C TRP A 56 -11.40 1.28 -14.92
N GLY A 57 -11.04 1.66 -16.14
CA GLY A 57 -11.27 3.00 -16.69
C GLY A 57 -10.36 4.07 -16.09
N ILE A 58 -9.18 3.69 -15.60
CA ILE A 58 -8.22 4.59 -14.95
C ILE A 58 -6.97 4.72 -15.81
N ASP A 59 -6.63 5.95 -16.21
CA ASP A 59 -5.36 6.25 -16.88
C ASP A 59 -4.24 6.52 -15.85
N ALA A 60 -3.12 5.83 -16.00
CA ALA A 60 -1.92 5.96 -15.19
C ALA A 60 -0.64 6.16 -16.02
N ASN A 61 -0.76 6.54 -17.29
CA ASN A 61 0.39 6.75 -18.19
C ASN A 61 1.37 7.82 -17.68
N ALA A 62 0.88 8.79 -16.91
CA ALA A 62 1.68 9.84 -16.29
C ALA A 62 2.42 9.38 -15.02
N HIS A 63 2.17 8.15 -14.53
CA HIS A 63 2.84 7.64 -13.33
C HIS A 63 4.36 7.60 -13.53
N ARG A 64 5.10 8.04 -12.51
CA ARG A 64 6.55 7.91 -12.44
C ARG A 64 6.88 7.24 -11.11
N PRO A 65 7.56 6.08 -11.12
CA PRO A 65 7.98 5.44 -9.89
C PRO A 65 8.84 6.38 -9.05
N LEU A 66 8.57 6.41 -7.74
CA LEU A 66 9.31 7.20 -6.77
C LEU A 66 9.88 6.30 -5.68
N LYS A 67 11.14 6.56 -5.29
CA LYS A 67 11.72 5.96 -4.09
C LYS A 67 11.09 6.62 -2.85
N LEU A 68 10.82 5.81 -1.84
CA LEU A 68 10.37 6.29 -0.54
C LEU A 68 11.42 7.25 0.03
N SER A 69 10.96 8.36 0.60
CA SER A 69 11.81 9.36 1.22
C SER A 69 11.23 9.75 2.58
N ARG A 70 12.07 10.37 3.43
CA ARG A 70 11.62 10.90 4.73
C ARG A 70 10.56 11.99 4.55
N ASP A 71 10.66 12.79 3.50
CA ASP A 71 9.70 13.85 3.18
C ASP A 71 8.33 13.28 2.82
N LEU A 72 8.28 12.24 1.98
CA LEU A 72 7.04 11.53 1.67
C LEU A 72 6.42 10.91 2.93
N CYS A 73 7.25 10.31 3.79
CA CYS A 73 6.79 9.79 5.08
C CYS A 73 6.27 10.89 6.00
N ALA A 74 6.83 12.10 5.96
CA ALA A 74 6.40 13.24 6.77
C ALA A 74 5.06 13.81 6.28
N GLU A 75 4.91 13.98 4.96
CA GLU A 75 3.69 14.44 4.30
C GLU A 75 2.51 13.47 4.50
N ALA A 76 2.80 12.16 4.50
CA ALA A 76 1.78 11.14 4.63
C ALA A 76 1.16 11.12 6.04
N GLY A 77 -0.17 11.17 6.10
CA GLY A 77 -0.91 10.96 7.35
C GLY A 77 -1.01 9.49 7.75
N ALA A 78 -0.92 8.57 6.79
CA ALA A 78 -0.90 7.12 6.99
C ALA A 78 -0.09 6.42 5.89
N ILE A 79 0.63 5.35 6.25
CA ILE A 79 1.50 4.58 5.35
C ILE A 79 0.96 3.14 5.26
N PHE A 80 0.62 2.68 4.06
CA PHE A 80 0.08 1.35 3.82
C PHE A 80 1.07 0.52 2.98
N VAL A 81 1.56 -0.57 3.54
CA VAL A 81 2.59 -1.40 2.89
C VAL A 81 2.04 -2.73 2.39
N MET A 82 2.63 -3.27 1.33
CA MET A 82 2.14 -4.48 0.64
C MET A 82 2.54 -5.81 1.27
N GLY A 83 3.20 -5.80 2.43
CA GLY A 83 3.56 -7.02 3.15
C GLY A 83 4.40 -6.77 4.40
N PRO A 84 4.54 -7.76 5.29
CA PRO A 84 5.22 -7.61 6.58
C PRO A 84 6.71 -7.23 6.48
N SER A 85 7.45 -7.80 5.51
CA SER A 85 8.88 -7.48 5.33
C SER A 85 9.09 -6.01 4.92
N TYR A 86 8.20 -5.47 4.09
CA TYR A 86 8.20 -4.05 3.76
C TYR A 86 7.85 -3.18 4.96
N LEU A 87 6.94 -3.64 5.83
CA LEU A 87 6.58 -2.94 7.05
C LEU A 87 7.78 -2.80 7.99
N HIS A 88 8.51 -3.90 8.21
CA HIS A 88 9.73 -3.92 8.99
C HIS A 88 10.79 -3.02 8.37
N ARG A 89 10.98 -3.11 7.04
CA ARG A 89 11.98 -2.31 6.32
C ARG A 89 11.69 -0.80 6.38
N VAL A 90 10.43 -0.38 6.31
CA VAL A 90 10.02 1.03 6.45
C VAL A 90 10.46 1.61 7.80
N VAL A 91 10.16 0.92 8.91
CA VAL A 91 10.52 1.45 10.24
C VAL A 91 12.01 1.33 10.54
N TRP A 92 12.67 0.32 10.00
CA TRP A 92 14.12 0.17 10.11
C TRP A 92 14.88 1.27 9.37
N GLU A 93 14.54 1.55 8.12
CA GLU A 93 15.29 2.51 7.28
C GLU A 93 14.86 3.97 7.51
N TYR A 94 13.56 4.22 7.72
CA TYR A 94 12.99 5.57 7.77
C TYR A 94 12.61 6.01 9.19
N GLY A 95 12.64 5.12 10.18
CA GLY A 95 12.52 5.44 11.61
C GLY A 95 11.34 4.77 12.30
N GLU A 96 11.56 4.27 13.52
CA GLU A 96 10.55 3.59 14.33
C GLU A 96 9.36 4.48 14.70
N ASN A 97 9.53 5.82 14.69
CA ASN A 97 8.45 6.77 14.91
C ASN A 97 7.32 6.64 13.86
N LEU A 98 7.59 6.04 12.69
CA LEU A 98 6.58 5.75 11.68
C LEU A 98 5.64 4.60 12.08
N ALA A 99 5.99 3.76 13.05
CA ALA A 99 5.17 2.64 13.50
C ALA A 99 3.77 3.06 13.96
N GLY A 100 3.61 4.29 14.47
CA GLY A 100 2.32 4.83 14.89
C GLY A 100 1.35 5.14 13.74
N LYS A 101 1.85 5.22 12.50
CA LYS A 101 1.06 5.53 11.29
C LYS A 101 1.34 4.60 10.11
N ALA A 102 1.93 3.43 10.36
CA ALA A 102 2.20 2.42 9.35
C ALA A 102 1.28 1.20 9.53
N TYR A 103 0.75 0.68 8.43
CA TYR A 103 -0.31 -0.33 8.40
C TYR A 103 -0.07 -1.35 7.28
N LEU A 104 -0.50 -2.59 7.47
CA LEU A 104 -0.56 -3.60 6.40
C LEU A 104 -1.73 -3.31 5.46
N PHE A 105 -1.49 -3.21 4.16
CA PHE A 105 -2.56 -2.96 3.19
C PHE A 105 -3.55 -4.13 3.10
N ALA A 106 -3.04 -5.37 3.15
CA ALA A 106 -3.85 -6.58 3.01
C ALA A 106 -4.96 -6.65 4.09
N ASP A 107 -4.63 -6.32 5.34
CA ASP A 107 -5.59 -6.10 6.41
C ASP A 107 -5.07 -5.06 7.42
N PRO A 108 -5.50 -3.79 7.33
CA PRO A 108 -5.06 -2.74 8.23
C PRO A 108 -5.89 -2.65 9.52
N PHE A 109 -6.85 -3.56 9.71
CA PHE A 109 -7.88 -3.47 10.75
C PHE A 109 -7.79 -4.55 11.82
N THR A 110 -6.88 -5.52 11.64
CA THR A 110 -6.72 -6.66 12.53
C THR A 110 -5.29 -6.68 13.04
N ARG A 111 -5.10 -6.91 14.34
CA ARG A 111 -3.76 -7.10 14.92
C ARG A 111 -3.23 -8.48 14.52
N PRO A 112 -2.11 -8.58 13.80
CA PRO A 112 -1.53 -9.86 13.45
C PRO A 112 -1.09 -10.63 14.70
N LEU A 113 -1.30 -11.95 14.70
CA LEU A 113 -0.77 -12.87 15.70
C LEU A 113 0.49 -13.60 15.19
N SER A 114 0.64 -13.69 13.88
CA SER A 114 1.78 -14.29 13.16
C SER A 114 2.00 -13.59 11.82
N PHE A 115 3.14 -13.89 11.20
CA PHE A 115 3.44 -13.61 9.80
C PHE A 115 3.90 -14.91 9.12
N GLY A 116 3.00 -15.90 9.11
CA GLY A 116 3.22 -17.15 8.40
C GLY A 116 3.41 -16.92 6.89
N PRO A 117 3.85 -17.95 6.14
CA PRO A 117 4.10 -17.83 4.71
C PRO A 117 2.93 -17.23 3.94
N GLY A 118 3.14 -16.04 3.35
CA GLY A 118 2.13 -15.33 2.55
C GLY A 118 1.09 -14.53 3.34
N GLU A 119 1.05 -14.63 4.68
CA GLU A 119 0.10 -13.87 5.49
C GLU A 119 0.33 -12.36 5.33
N TYR A 120 -0.76 -11.62 5.15
CA TYR A 120 -0.77 -10.17 4.93
C TYR A 120 0.06 -9.67 3.73
N LYS A 121 0.55 -10.58 2.87
CA LYS A 121 1.26 -10.23 1.64
C LYS A 121 0.25 -10.01 0.52
N VAL A 122 0.33 -8.85 -0.11
CA VAL A 122 -0.41 -8.60 -1.36
C VAL A 122 0.35 -9.28 -2.49
N PHE A 123 -0.31 -10.22 -3.16
CA PHE A 123 0.21 -10.90 -4.34
C PHE A 123 0.69 -9.90 -5.39
N ASP A 124 1.84 -10.17 -6.03
CA ASP A 124 2.42 -9.31 -7.05
C ASP A 124 2.06 -9.83 -8.46
N PRO A 125 1.17 -9.17 -9.20
CA PRO A 125 0.74 -9.65 -10.50
C PRO A 125 1.74 -9.32 -11.62
N SER A 126 2.87 -8.67 -11.32
CA SER A 126 3.80 -8.14 -12.34
C SER A 126 4.34 -9.20 -13.32
N PHE A 127 4.48 -10.45 -12.86
CA PHE A 127 5.00 -11.58 -13.63
C PHE A 127 3.96 -12.68 -13.84
N ASP A 128 2.68 -12.39 -13.57
CA ASP A 128 1.61 -13.34 -13.75
C ASP A 128 1.18 -13.35 -15.22
N ASP A 129 1.14 -14.54 -15.83
CA ASP A 129 0.83 -14.75 -17.23
C ASP A 129 -0.66 -14.88 -17.53
N ARG A 130 -1.50 -14.96 -16.49
CA ARG A 130 -2.96 -15.04 -16.65
C ARG A 130 -3.53 -13.82 -17.38
N PRO A 131 -4.68 -13.96 -18.06
CA PRO A 131 -5.32 -12.85 -18.73
C PRO A 131 -5.62 -11.69 -17.78
N THR A 132 -5.43 -10.44 -18.23
CA THR A 132 -5.67 -9.23 -17.41
C THR A 132 -7.07 -9.24 -16.77
N ARG A 133 -8.07 -9.75 -17.48
CA ARG A 133 -9.47 -9.84 -17.02
C ARG A 133 -9.61 -10.69 -15.76
N GLU A 134 -8.84 -11.77 -15.67
CA GLU A 134 -8.84 -12.67 -14.51
C GLU A 134 -8.19 -11.97 -13.31
N LEU A 135 -7.03 -11.36 -13.52
CA LEU A 135 -6.33 -10.58 -12.50
C LEU A 135 -7.19 -9.42 -12.00
N VAL A 136 -7.92 -8.75 -12.89
CA VAL A 136 -8.87 -7.69 -12.52
C VAL A 136 -9.98 -8.21 -11.60
N ARG A 137 -10.51 -9.42 -11.85
CA ARG A 137 -11.50 -10.06 -10.96
C ARG A 137 -10.90 -10.42 -9.62
N GLU A 138 -9.72 -11.02 -9.63
CA GLU A 138 -9.00 -11.40 -8.40
C GLU A 138 -8.66 -10.16 -7.56
N PHE A 139 -8.19 -9.08 -8.17
CA PHE A 139 -7.81 -7.84 -7.49
C PHE A 139 -8.99 -6.91 -7.19
N ALA A 140 -10.24 -7.32 -7.47
CA ALA A 140 -11.43 -6.53 -7.17
C ALA A 140 -11.53 -6.18 -5.67
N TRP A 141 -10.99 -7.03 -4.79
CA TRP A 141 -10.94 -6.76 -3.34
C TRP A 141 -10.16 -5.49 -2.99
N MET A 142 -9.17 -5.08 -3.80
CA MET A 142 -8.41 -3.84 -3.54
C MET A 142 -9.31 -2.60 -3.61
N ARG A 143 -10.35 -2.61 -4.45
CA ARG A 143 -11.31 -1.52 -4.57
C ARG A 143 -12.08 -1.31 -3.26
N GLU A 144 -12.54 -2.41 -2.67
CA GLU A 144 -13.20 -2.39 -1.38
C GLU A 144 -12.22 -1.97 -0.27
N ARG A 145 -10.98 -2.48 -0.31
CA ARG A 145 -9.96 -2.12 0.69
C ARG A 145 -9.66 -0.62 0.70
N VAL A 146 -9.50 0.03 -0.46
CA VAL A 146 -9.23 1.48 -0.50
C VAL A 146 -10.40 2.32 0.02
N LEU A 147 -11.65 1.88 -0.22
CA LEU A 147 -12.85 2.52 0.32
C LEU A 147 -12.90 2.39 1.84
N GLN A 148 -12.62 1.20 2.38
CA GLN A 148 -12.55 0.99 3.83
C GLN A 148 -11.44 1.82 4.48
N ILE A 149 -10.27 1.91 3.83
CA ILE A 149 -9.18 2.78 4.28
C ILE A 149 -9.64 4.24 4.28
N ARG A 150 -10.35 4.70 3.23
CA ARG A 150 -10.87 6.07 3.19
C ARG A 150 -11.80 6.34 4.36
N LEU A 151 -12.78 5.47 4.62
CA LEU A 151 -13.70 5.62 5.75
C LEU A 151 -12.90 5.73 7.05
N ALA A 152 -11.95 4.82 7.29
CA ALA A 152 -11.15 4.82 8.51
C ALA A 152 -10.33 6.11 8.69
N LEU A 153 -9.76 6.65 7.62
CA LEU A 153 -9.03 7.93 7.64
C LEU A 153 -9.96 9.15 7.84
N LEU A 154 -11.25 9.02 7.51
CA LEU A 154 -12.29 10.01 7.85
C LEU A 154 -12.77 9.89 9.30
N GLY A 155 -12.24 8.93 10.08
CA GLY A 155 -12.75 8.61 11.41
C GLY A 155 -14.10 7.87 11.40
N VAL A 156 -14.49 7.32 10.26
CA VAL A 156 -15.73 6.56 10.07
C VAL A 156 -15.40 5.07 9.89
N GLY A 157 -16.22 4.16 10.42
CA GLY A 157 -16.05 2.72 10.21
C GLY A 157 -14.96 2.10 11.10
N ARG A 158 -14.25 1.10 10.57
CA ARG A 158 -13.30 0.28 11.35
C ARG A 158 -12.04 1.09 11.71
N ARG A 159 -11.58 0.95 12.96
CA ARG A 159 -10.34 1.57 13.42
C ARG A 159 -9.12 0.85 12.82
N LEU A 160 -8.16 1.62 12.32
CA LEU A 160 -6.88 1.10 11.85
C LEU A 160 -6.04 0.60 13.04
N VAL A 161 -5.31 -0.50 12.82
CA VAL A 161 -4.37 -1.09 13.80
C VAL A 161 -2.94 -0.76 13.36
N PRO A 162 -2.29 0.26 13.96
CA PRO A 162 -0.95 0.66 13.58
C PRO A 162 0.08 -0.39 13.99
N LEU A 163 1.19 -0.43 13.25
CA LEU A 163 2.34 -1.29 13.53
C LEU A 163 2.82 -1.18 14.98
N SER A 164 2.74 0.00 15.61
CA SER A 164 3.15 0.19 17.01
C SER A 164 2.50 -0.80 17.99
N GLN A 165 1.33 -1.37 17.67
CA GLN A 165 0.67 -2.39 18.50
C GLN A 165 1.25 -3.80 18.34
N TYR A 166 2.04 -4.06 17.30
CA TYR A 166 2.63 -5.36 17.01
C TYR A 166 4.07 -5.24 16.48
N LEU A 167 4.79 -4.20 16.92
CA LEU A 167 6.13 -3.88 16.44
C LEU A 167 7.12 -5.03 16.73
N GLU A 168 7.06 -5.63 17.90
CA GLU A 168 7.94 -6.75 18.27
C GLU A 168 7.70 -7.99 17.39
N LEU A 169 6.45 -8.27 17.00
CA LEU A 169 6.16 -9.31 16.02
C LEU A 169 6.72 -8.96 14.65
N CYS A 170 6.65 -7.70 14.23
CA CYS A 170 7.18 -7.28 12.94
C CYS A 170 8.72 -7.40 12.86
N LYS A 171 9.42 -7.18 13.98
CA LYS A 171 10.87 -7.31 14.06
C LYS A 171 11.37 -8.75 13.84
N THR A 172 10.51 -9.76 13.99
CA THR A 172 10.86 -11.17 13.71
C THR A 172 10.83 -11.52 12.22
N VAL A 173 10.22 -10.66 11.38
CA VAL A 173 10.15 -10.87 9.94
C VAL A 173 11.48 -10.50 9.31
N ASP A 174 12.05 -11.38 8.48
CA ASP A 174 13.22 -11.03 7.68
C ASP A 174 12.87 -9.93 6.65
N ARG A 175 13.61 -8.83 6.74
CA ARG A 175 13.46 -7.64 5.87
C ARG A 175 13.88 -7.90 4.42
N ALA A 176 14.69 -8.93 4.17
CA ALA A 176 15.19 -9.27 2.84
C ALA A 176 14.22 -10.17 2.05
N THR A 177 13.21 -10.75 2.70
CA THR A 177 12.26 -11.64 2.04
C THR A 177 11.24 -10.83 1.22
N HIS A 178 11.21 -11.03 -0.10
CA HIS A 178 10.32 -10.29 -1.03
C HIS A 178 9.33 -11.18 -1.75
#